data_AF-A0A9W6X1V5-F1
#
_entry.id   AF-A0A9W6X1V5-F1
#
_cell.length_a   1.000
_cell.length_b   1.000
_cell.length_c   1.000
_cell.angle_alpha   90.00
_cell.angle_beta   90.00
_cell.angle_gamma   90.00
#
_symmetry.space_group_name_H-M   'P 1'
#
loop_
_entity.id
_entity.type
_entity.pdbx_description
1 polymer ?
#
loop_
_entity_poly.entity_id
_entity_poly.type
_entity_poly.pdbx_seq_one_letter_code
_entity_poly.pdbx_strand_id
1 'polypeptide(L)'
;MQSIAWRLTVGPGESANHFWDMIFGARSSQTAITLPSCIDNKYHETSPVTFTVVKHNTFDLYFGDKVRHYWDVRHFPDDENILEWAERHFQSTSKTNSRAGNYEALSSLYPSSHASSSDSSDLTTIVGIKTAVLTNFHKRQSIRDTWAKGTVVPSGVKVFFLGCTPNITAIDDVLDRRYFEHAVKLERQMYGDLLTEELDCEDWYQLLADKVKTFFHFAAAEIPSARFVILADDDIYLRLDHLSRFLQNQDSRQYYFGEIWRVLLNQKEHPICDPSLSNYLSTDQYPLEEYPPYPVGACYAVSMAFARFIGQNHWCLRSLNGIEDASTALWLFATQTHPQLAQTFTTLRIGTTLSVWLNFLLLVFDLYTKIFSVVAISATVLIRDVIRTPLRKVKSSYDYKTIKEENVLYMSEHM
;
A
#
# COMPACT_ATOMS: atom_id res chain seq x y z
N MET A 1 -11.41 5.21 39.82
CA MET A 1 -10.94 4.62 38.54
C MET A 1 -12.14 3.98 37.87
N GLN A 2 -12.30 4.15 36.56
CA GLN A 2 -13.20 3.30 35.77
C GLN A 2 -12.50 1.95 35.56
N SER A 3 -13.24 0.86 35.71
CA SER A 3 -12.79 -0.49 35.34
C SER A 3 -13.42 -0.89 34.00
N ILE A 4 -12.59 -1.42 33.12
CA ILE A 4 -13.02 -2.04 31.86
C ILE A 4 -12.68 -3.53 31.98
N ALA A 5 -13.65 -4.40 31.74
CA ALA A 5 -13.47 -5.84 31.77
C ALA A 5 -13.86 -6.44 30.42
N TRP A 6 -12.95 -7.21 29.83
CA TRP A 6 -13.17 -7.92 28.57
C TRP A 6 -13.50 -9.39 28.84
N ARG A 7 -14.45 -9.93 28.07
CA ARG A 7 -14.71 -11.37 27.96
C ARG A 7 -14.42 -11.80 26.52
N LEU A 8 -13.42 -12.67 26.36
CA LEU A 8 -13.14 -13.36 25.10
C LEU A 8 -13.74 -14.77 25.17
N THR A 9 -14.55 -15.14 24.18
CA THR A 9 -15.17 -16.46 24.10
C THR A 9 -14.76 -17.19 22.82
N VAL A 10 -14.32 -18.44 22.99
CA VAL A 10 -14.01 -19.37 21.89
C VAL A 10 -15.31 -20.03 21.44
N GLY A 11 -15.55 -20.12 20.13
CA GLY A 11 -16.74 -20.77 19.58
C GLY A 11 -16.80 -22.27 19.92
N PRO A 12 -17.99 -22.89 19.95
CA PRO A 12 -18.13 -24.32 20.21
C PRO A 12 -17.60 -25.12 19.00
N GLY A 13 -16.47 -25.82 19.15
CA GLY A 13 -15.94 -26.66 18.07
C GLY A 13 -14.66 -27.44 18.37
N GLU A 14 -13.68 -26.86 19.07
CA GLU A 14 -12.32 -27.43 19.07
C GLU A 14 -11.73 -27.60 20.48
N SER A 15 -11.37 -28.84 20.83
CA SER A 15 -10.49 -29.16 21.94
C SER A 15 -9.03 -28.94 21.53
N ALA A 16 -8.51 -27.74 21.79
CA ALA A 16 -7.14 -27.36 21.43
C ALA A 16 -6.10 -28.13 22.27
N ASN A 17 -5.44 -29.10 21.63
CA ASN A 17 -4.31 -29.83 22.24
C ASN A 17 -2.95 -29.16 21.97
N HIS A 18 -2.89 -28.17 21.06
CA HIS A 18 -1.72 -27.33 20.82
C HIS A 18 -2.04 -25.83 20.93
N PHE A 19 -1.04 -25.06 21.35
CA PHE A 19 -1.10 -23.60 21.52
C PHE A 19 -1.57 -22.85 20.26
N TRP A 20 -1.23 -23.36 19.07
CA TRP A 20 -1.59 -22.72 17.78
C TRP A 20 -3.05 -22.96 17.37
N ASP A 21 -3.62 -24.13 17.70
CA ASP A 21 -5.06 -24.40 17.51
C ASP A 21 -5.90 -23.46 18.38
N MET A 22 -5.35 -23.01 19.51
CA MET A 22 -5.98 -22.03 20.40
C MET A 22 -6.05 -20.61 19.80
N ILE A 23 -5.31 -20.30 18.74
CA ILE A 23 -5.23 -18.95 18.14
C ILE A 23 -6.16 -18.79 16.92
N PHE A 24 -6.25 -19.79 16.03
CA PHE A 24 -7.05 -19.70 14.82
C PHE A 24 -8.54 -20.02 15.04
N GLY A 25 -9.40 -19.52 14.15
CA GLY A 25 -10.85 -19.76 14.16
C GLY A 25 -11.68 -18.60 14.73
N ALA A 26 -12.98 -18.83 14.90
CA ALA A 26 -13.94 -17.82 15.33
C ALA A 26 -13.79 -17.46 16.82
N ARG A 27 -13.82 -16.16 17.12
CA ARG A 27 -13.75 -15.58 18.46
C ARG A 27 -14.82 -14.51 18.60
N SER A 28 -15.35 -14.33 19.82
CA SER A 28 -16.13 -13.13 20.16
C SER A 28 -15.50 -12.40 21.32
N SER A 29 -15.46 -11.06 21.24
CA SER A 29 -15.04 -10.18 22.32
C SER A 29 -16.21 -9.31 22.75
N GLN A 30 -16.41 -9.18 24.06
CA GLN A 30 -17.44 -8.32 24.64
C GLN A 30 -16.82 -7.45 25.74
N THR A 31 -17.14 -6.15 25.73
CA THR A 31 -16.61 -5.17 26.69
C THR A 31 -17.67 -4.85 27.74
N ALA A 32 -17.32 -4.90 29.02
CA ALA A 32 -18.13 -4.35 30.11
C ALA A 32 -17.43 -3.12 30.70
N ILE A 33 -18.07 -1.95 30.59
CA ILE A 33 -17.56 -0.67 31.10
C ILE A 33 -18.32 -0.32 32.39
N THR A 34 -17.61 -0.17 33.50
CA THR A 34 -18.23 0.22 34.79
C THR A 34 -18.20 1.73 34.98
N LEU A 35 -19.36 2.36 35.20
CA LEU A 35 -19.45 3.78 35.54
C LEU A 35 -19.22 4.01 37.04
N PRO A 36 -18.49 5.08 37.43
CA PRO A 36 -18.19 5.33 38.84
C PRO A 36 -19.39 5.97 39.55
N SER A 37 -20.30 5.16 40.08
CA SER A 37 -21.25 5.60 41.12
C SER A 37 -21.36 4.54 42.23
N CYS A 38 -21.29 4.97 43.49
CA CYS A 38 -21.10 4.08 44.64
C CYS A 38 -22.38 3.40 45.17
N ILE A 39 -23.45 3.33 44.36
CA ILE A 39 -24.79 2.92 44.82
C ILE A 39 -25.44 1.82 43.95
N ASP A 40 -25.00 1.59 42.71
CA ASP A 40 -25.41 0.44 41.91
C ASP A 40 -24.25 -0.06 41.01
N ASN A 41 -24.04 -1.37 40.93
CA ASN A 41 -23.08 -2.00 40.00
C ASN A 41 -23.60 -1.99 38.54
N LYS A 42 -23.87 -0.80 38.00
CA LYS A 42 -24.28 -0.59 36.61
C LYS A 42 -23.05 -0.59 35.69
N TYR A 43 -22.86 -1.70 34.99
CA TYR A 43 -21.96 -1.80 33.86
C TYR A 43 -22.76 -1.72 32.55
N HIS A 44 -22.15 -1.16 31.51
CA HIS A 44 -22.68 -1.22 30.14
C HIS A 44 -21.90 -2.28 29.38
N GLU A 45 -22.58 -3.33 28.90
CA GLU A 45 -21.99 -4.30 27.99
C GLU A 45 -22.17 -3.83 26.54
N THR A 46 -21.10 -3.90 25.75
CA THR A 46 -21.20 -3.75 24.30
C THR A 46 -21.87 -4.99 23.68
N SER A 47 -22.40 -4.84 22.46
CA SER A 47 -22.63 -6.01 21.59
C SER A 47 -21.33 -6.80 21.44
N PRO A 48 -21.38 -8.15 21.40
CA PRO A 48 -20.19 -8.95 21.10
C PRO A 48 -19.72 -8.69 19.67
N VAL A 49 -18.44 -8.39 19.49
CA VAL A 49 -17.79 -8.32 18.17
C VAL A 49 -17.22 -9.69 17.85
N THR A 50 -17.69 -10.30 16.77
CA THR A 50 -17.16 -11.58 16.26
C THR A 50 -16.13 -11.36 15.18
N PHE A 51 -14.97 -12.00 15.36
CA PHE A 51 -13.89 -12.00 14.37
C PHE A 51 -13.32 -13.40 14.20
N THR A 52 -12.86 -13.72 12.99
CA THR A 52 -12.14 -14.96 12.71
C THR A 52 -10.67 -14.64 12.49
N VAL A 53 -9.79 -15.32 13.24
CA VAL A 53 -8.35 -15.31 13.01
C VAL A 53 -8.01 -16.43 12.03
N VAL A 54 -7.38 -16.08 10.92
CA VAL A 54 -7.02 -17.02 9.85
C VAL A 54 -5.56 -16.87 9.42
N LYS A 55 -5.03 -17.88 8.71
CA LYS A 55 -3.73 -17.79 8.04
C LYS A 55 -3.82 -16.82 6.85
N HIS A 56 -2.73 -16.15 6.50
CA HIS A 56 -2.66 -15.19 5.39
C HIS A 56 -3.30 -15.74 4.10
N ASN A 57 -2.86 -16.90 3.62
CA ASN A 57 -3.43 -17.53 2.43
C ASN A 57 -4.95 -17.80 2.49
N THR A 58 -5.50 -18.02 3.69
CA THR A 58 -6.93 -18.22 3.91
C THR A 58 -7.68 -16.88 3.92
N PHE A 59 -7.04 -15.83 4.45
CA PHE A 59 -7.54 -14.46 4.35
C PHE A 59 -7.60 -14.02 2.89
N ASP A 60 -6.54 -14.27 2.10
CA ASP A 60 -6.47 -13.84 0.69
C ASP A 60 -7.53 -14.52 -0.17
N LEU A 61 -7.76 -15.82 0.03
CA LEU A 61 -8.84 -16.57 -0.64
C LEU A 61 -10.21 -16.02 -0.24
N TYR A 62 -10.49 -15.83 1.05
CA TYR A 62 -11.75 -15.25 1.52
C TYR A 62 -11.98 -13.83 1.01
N PHE A 63 -10.94 -13.00 1.00
CA PHE A 63 -11.00 -11.63 0.51
C PHE A 63 -11.23 -11.61 -1.01
N GLY A 64 -10.54 -12.46 -1.77
CA GLY A 64 -10.77 -12.64 -3.21
C GLY A 64 -12.19 -13.13 -3.52
N ASP A 65 -12.74 -14.06 -2.74
CA ASP A 65 -14.13 -14.50 -2.85
C ASP A 65 -15.12 -13.37 -2.53
N LYS A 66 -14.85 -12.55 -1.51
CA LYS A 66 -15.67 -11.37 -1.19
C LYS A 66 -15.62 -10.33 -2.29
N VAL A 67 -14.44 -10.01 -2.84
CA VAL A 67 -14.28 -9.06 -3.95
C VAL A 67 -15.05 -9.55 -5.16
N ARG A 68 -14.89 -10.82 -5.58
CA ARG A 68 -15.65 -11.41 -6.68
C ARG A 68 -17.16 -11.37 -6.45
N HIS A 69 -17.63 -11.77 -5.27
CA HIS A 69 -19.05 -11.71 -4.94
C HIS A 69 -19.61 -10.27 -4.96
N TYR A 70 -18.84 -9.28 -4.48
CA TYR A 70 -19.24 -7.88 -4.62
C TYR A 70 -19.26 -7.42 -6.08
N TRP A 71 -18.33 -7.90 -6.92
CA TRP A 71 -18.29 -7.63 -8.35
C TRP A 71 -19.54 -8.15 -9.06
N ASP A 72 -19.86 -9.43 -8.85
CA ASP A 72 -21.05 -10.11 -9.39
C ASP A 72 -22.35 -9.41 -8.97
N VAL A 73 -22.53 -9.18 -7.67
CA VAL A 73 -23.75 -8.55 -7.12
C VAL A 73 -23.92 -7.11 -7.61
N ARG A 74 -22.82 -6.38 -7.80
CA ARG A 74 -22.86 -5.01 -8.35
C ARG A 74 -22.94 -4.97 -9.88
N HIS A 75 -22.79 -6.11 -10.55
CA HIS A 75 -22.74 -6.22 -12.00
C HIS A 75 -21.66 -5.28 -12.60
N PHE A 76 -20.49 -5.23 -11.96
CA PHE A 76 -19.35 -4.51 -12.52
C PHE A 76 -18.83 -5.24 -13.77
N PRO A 77 -18.36 -4.52 -14.80
CA PRO A 77 -17.76 -5.14 -15.99
C PRO A 77 -16.46 -5.84 -15.62
N ASP A 78 -16.05 -6.84 -16.41
CA ASP A 78 -14.73 -7.47 -16.24
C ASP A 78 -13.58 -6.47 -16.49
N ASP A 79 -12.44 -6.70 -15.86
CA ASP A 79 -11.22 -5.91 -16.07
C ASP A 79 -10.69 -6.09 -17.51
N GLU A 80 -10.86 -5.06 -18.33
CA GLU A 80 -10.40 -5.05 -19.71
C GLU A 80 -8.86 -4.99 -19.81
N ASN A 81 -8.28 -5.83 -20.66
CA ASN A 81 -6.86 -5.72 -21.00
C ASN A 81 -6.61 -4.82 -22.23
N ILE A 82 -5.38 -4.31 -22.36
CA ILE A 82 -5.04 -3.33 -23.41
C ILE A 82 -5.22 -3.88 -24.84
N LEU A 83 -5.16 -5.20 -25.04
CA LEU A 83 -5.34 -5.83 -26.35
C LEU A 83 -6.82 -5.88 -26.74
N GLU A 84 -7.72 -6.19 -25.80
CA GLU A 84 -9.17 -6.13 -25.99
C GLU A 84 -9.64 -4.71 -26.26
N TRP A 85 -9.17 -3.76 -25.45
CA TRP A 85 -9.43 -2.33 -25.63
C TRP A 85 -9.04 -1.85 -27.03
N ALA A 86 -7.82 -2.19 -27.46
CA ALA A 86 -7.31 -1.82 -28.77
C ALA A 86 -8.13 -2.48 -29.89
N GLU A 87 -8.46 -3.78 -29.79
CA GLU A 87 -9.28 -4.49 -30.77
C GLU A 87 -10.67 -3.84 -30.96
N ARG A 88 -11.34 -3.41 -29.88
CA ARG A 88 -12.62 -2.69 -29.99
C ARG A 88 -12.47 -1.36 -30.74
N HIS A 89 -11.37 -0.65 -30.54
CA HIS A 89 -11.06 0.56 -31.30
C HIS A 89 -10.71 0.27 -32.77
N PHE A 90 -10.09 -0.88 -33.07
CA PHE A 90 -9.82 -1.32 -34.44
C PHE A 90 -11.09 -1.69 -35.21
N GLN A 91 -12.00 -2.44 -34.57
CA GLN A 91 -13.28 -2.85 -35.19
C GLN A 91 -14.22 -1.66 -35.46
N SER A 92 -14.10 -0.57 -34.70
CA SER A 92 -14.88 0.66 -34.93
C SER A 92 -14.29 1.59 -36.01
N THR A 93 -13.04 1.37 -36.44
CA THR A 93 -12.38 2.19 -37.50
C THR A 93 -12.13 1.45 -38.81
N SER A 94 -12.05 0.11 -38.83
CA SER A 94 -11.69 -0.67 -40.02
C SER A 94 -12.87 -1.39 -40.69
N LYS A 95 -12.76 -1.59 -42.01
CA LYS A 95 -13.66 -2.45 -42.82
C LYS A 95 -13.04 -3.81 -43.18
N THR A 96 -11.83 -4.12 -42.69
CA THR A 96 -11.11 -5.36 -43.01
C THR A 96 -11.07 -6.33 -41.83
N ASN A 97 -11.47 -7.58 -42.07
CA ASN A 97 -11.52 -8.64 -41.04
C ASN A 97 -10.15 -9.29 -40.74
N SER A 98 -9.04 -8.68 -41.15
CA SER A 98 -7.70 -9.21 -40.92
C SER A 98 -6.99 -8.44 -39.79
N ARG A 99 -6.29 -9.17 -38.91
CA ARG A 99 -5.43 -8.60 -37.86
C ARG A 99 -4.22 -7.89 -38.48
N ALA A 100 -3.75 -8.43 -39.61
CA ALA A 100 -2.95 -7.73 -40.61
C ALA A 100 -3.80 -6.70 -41.40
N GLY A 101 -3.24 -5.58 -41.88
CA GLY A 101 -3.99 -4.52 -42.56
C GLY A 101 -4.57 -3.49 -41.61
N ASN A 102 -5.25 -3.92 -40.52
CA ASN A 102 -5.66 -3.01 -39.45
C ASN A 102 -4.47 -2.18 -38.92
N TYR A 103 -3.28 -2.79 -38.79
CA TYR A 103 -2.03 -2.12 -38.35
C TYR A 103 -1.60 -0.91 -39.21
N GLU A 104 -1.82 -0.94 -40.53
CA GLU A 104 -1.39 0.15 -41.43
C GLU A 104 -2.32 1.36 -41.30
N ALA A 105 -3.63 1.09 -41.23
CA ALA A 105 -4.64 2.12 -41.05
C ALA A 105 -4.37 2.96 -39.79
N LEU A 106 -3.99 2.31 -38.68
CA LEU A 106 -3.85 2.97 -37.38
C LEU A 106 -2.63 3.89 -37.28
N SER A 107 -1.47 3.47 -37.81
CA SER A 107 -0.31 4.38 -37.89
C SER A 107 -0.54 5.58 -38.81
N SER A 108 -1.57 5.53 -39.68
CA SER A 108 -1.99 6.66 -40.53
C SER A 108 -3.11 7.52 -39.93
N LEU A 109 -3.96 6.96 -39.07
CA LEU A 109 -5.10 7.64 -38.43
C LEU A 109 -4.68 8.59 -37.30
N TYR A 110 -3.65 8.19 -36.55
CA TYR A 110 -3.08 8.98 -35.46
C TYR A 110 -1.61 9.28 -35.76
N PRO A 111 -1.30 10.28 -36.62
CA PRO A 111 0.05 10.81 -36.73
C PRO A 111 0.49 11.31 -35.34
N SER A 112 1.79 11.25 -35.03
CA SER A 112 2.34 11.66 -33.74
C SER A 112 2.11 13.15 -33.48
N SER A 113 0.95 13.49 -32.91
CA SER A 113 0.75 14.76 -32.23
C SER A 113 1.64 14.75 -30.99
N HIS A 114 2.75 15.49 -31.05
CA HIS A 114 3.40 15.97 -29.83
C HIS A 114 2.32 16.51 -28.91
N ALA A 115 2.35 16.09 -27.64
CA ALA A 115 1.31 16.37 -26.66
C ALA A 115 0.87 17.83 -26.78
N SER A 116 -0.42 18.06 -27.03
CA SER A 116 -0.93 19.40 -27.26
C SER A 116 -0.52 20.28 -26.08
N SER A 117 0.12 21.41 -26.38
CA SER A 117 0.64 22.34 -25.39
C SER A 117 -0.53 23.01 -24.65
N SER A 118 -1.13 22.31 -23.70
CA SER A 118 -1.78 22.93 -22.57
C SER A 118 -0.72 23.76 -21.88
N ASP A 119 -0.92 25.08 -21.86
CA ASP A 119 0.11 26.06 -21.50
C ASP A 119 0.74 25.69 -20.15
N SER A 120 2.01 25.28 -20.15
CA SER A 120 2.64 24.70 -18.96
C SER A 120 2.82 25.74 -17.85
N SER A 121 2.63 27.02 -18.17
CA SER A 121 2.52 28.16 -17.26
C SER A 121 1.47 27.97 -16.15
N ASP A 122 0.38 27.26 -16.40
CA ASP A 122 -0.76 27.17 -15.48
C ASP A 122 -0.72 25.93 -14.56
N LEU A 123 0.22 25.01 -14.77
CA LEU A 123 0.34 23.80 -13.96
C LEU A 123 1.01 24.10 -12.60
N THR A 124 0.28 23.83 -11.52
CA THR A 124 0.76 24.03 -10.14
C THR A 124 1.18 22.71 -9.47
N THR A 125 0.53 21.60 -9.84
CA THR A 125 0.76 20.27 -9.25
C THR A 125 0.77 19.21 -10.34
N ILE A 126 1.79 18.36 -10.33
CA ILE A 126 1.89 17.19 -11.20
C ILE A 126 1.61 15.95 -10.35
N VAL A 127 0.88 14.96 -10.88
CA VAL A 127 0.62 13.68 -10.22
C VAL A 127 1.17 12.57 -11.10
N GLY A 128 2.17 11.83 -10.62
CA GLY A 128 2.72 10.65 -11.28
C GLY A 128 2.17 9.37 -10.65
N ILE A 129 1.52 8.54 -11.47
CA ILE A 129 0.94 7.26 -11.05
C ILE A 129 1.87 6.12 -11.46
N LYS A 130 2.52 5.47 -10.49
CA LYS A 130 3.32 4.26 -10.67
C LYS A 130 2.41 3.15 -11.21
N THR A 131 2.70 2.63 -12.40
CA THR A 131 1.86 1.59 -13.03
C THR A 131 2.68 0.67 -13.92
N ALA A 132 2.22 -0.58 -14.08
CA ALA A 132 2.80 -1.55 -15.01
C ALA A 132 2.08 -1.50 -16.36
N VAL A 133 2.81 -1.24 -17.45
CA VAL A 133 2.21 -1.06 -18.79
C VAL A 133 1.54 -2.35 -19.25
N LEU A 134 2.19 -3.50 -19.02
CA LEU A 134 1.78 -4.84 -19.44
C LEU A 134 0.45 -5.30 -18.82
N THR A 135 0.28 -5.13 -17.51
CA THR A 135 -0.81 -5.77 -16.75
C THR A 135 -1.90 -4.80 -16.29
N ASN A 136 -1.57 -3.54 -16.05
CA ASN A 136 -2.43 -2.65 -15.25
C ASN A 136 -3.26 -1.66 -16.11
N PHE A 137 -3.58 -2.01 -17.36
CA PHE A 137 -4.41 -1.15 -18.22
C PHE A 137 -5.79 -0.86 -17.61
N HIS A 138 -6.48 -1.89 -17.11
CA HIS A 138 -7.76 -1.76 -16.39
C HIS A 138 -7.69 -0.75 -15.23
N LYS A 139 -6.58 -0.71 -14.48
CA LYS A 139 -6.36 0.30 -13.42
C LYS A 139 -6.19 1.70 -13.98
N ARG A 140 -5.34 1.88 -15.00
CA ARG A 140 -5.17 3.19 -15.68
C ARG A 140 -6.51 3.71 -16.20
N GLN A 141 -7.28 2.85 -16.85
CA GLN A 141 -8.59 3.19 -17.38
C GLN A 141 -9.60 3.52 -16.27
N SER A 142 -9.64 2.74 -15.19
CA SER A 142 -10.45 3.03 -14.00
C SER A 142 -10.12 4.38 -13.37
N ILE A 143 -8.84 4.76 -13.32
CA ILE A 143 -8.38 6.07 -12.82
C ILE A 143 -8.86 7.20 -13.75
N ARG A 144 -8.72 7.04 -15.08
CA ARG A 144 -9.22 8.00 -16.10
C ARG A 144 -10.74 8.19 -16.04
N ASP A 145 -11.49 7.11 -15.82
CA ASP A 145 -12.96 7.15 -15.79
C ASP A 145 -13.53 7.65 -14.46
N THR A 146 -12.73 7.67 -13.39
CA THR A 146 -13.13 8.11 -12.05
C THR A 146 -12.49 9.43 -11.63
N TRP A 147 -11.40 9.40 -10.87
CA TRP A 147 -10.88 10.56 -10.13
C TRP A 147 -9.82 11.37 -10.89
N ALA A 148 -9.20 10.81 -11.94
CA ALA A 148 -8.37 11.55 -12.89
C ALA A 148 -9.14 12.04 -14.12
N LYS A 149 -10.47 11.87 -14.15
CA LYS A 149 -11.32 12.35 -15.22
C LYS A 149 -11.23 13.87 -15.35
N GLY A 150 -11.02 14.38 -16.56
CA GLY A 150 -10.76 15.82 -16.79
C GLY A 150 -11.83 16.79 -16.29
N THR A 151 -13.07 16.34 -16.06
CA THR A 151 -14.15 17.14 -15.45
C THR A 151 -14.10 17.21 -13.92
N VAL A 152 -13.23 16.41 -13.29
CA VAL A 152 -13.09 16.26 -11.82
C VAL A 152 -11.71 16.73 -11.34
N VAL A 153 -10.69 16.63 -12.18
CA VAL A 153 -9.33 17.12 -11.89
C VAL A 153 -9.35 18.64 -11.66
N PRO A 154 -8.80 19.14 -10.53
CA PRO A 154 -8.76 20.57 -10.26
C PRO A 154 -7.90 21.36 -11.26
N SER A 155 -8.21 22.65 -11.45
CA SER A 155 -7.41 23.54 -12.29
C SER A 155 -5.94 23.59 -11.81
N GLY A 156 -5.01 23.58 -12.77
CA GLY A 156 -3.57 23.54 -12.50
C GLY A 156 -3.06 22.21 -11.93
N VAL A 157 -3.83 21.12 -12.05
CA VAL A 157 -3.39 19.75 -11.74
C VAL A 157 -3.33 18.93 -13.04
N LYS A 158 -2.24 18.19 -13.27
CA LYS A 158 -2.09 17.25 -14.39
C LYS A 158 -1.67 15.88 -13.85
N VAL A 159 -2.35 14.83 -14.31
CA VAL A 159 -2.04 13.42 -13.99
C VAL A 159 -1.27 12.80 -15.16
N PHE A 160 -0.27 11.98 -14.84
CA PHE A 160 0.50 11.16 -15.76
C PHE A 160 0.64 9.73 -15.22
N PHE A 161 0.60 8.75 -16.10
CA PHE A 161 0.92 7.35 -15.82
C PHE A 161 2.39 7.08 -16.12
N LEU A 162 3.11 6.53 -15.14
CA LEU A 162 4.55 6.27 -15.21
C LEU A 162 4.78 4.83 -15.68
N GLY A 163 4.78 4.63 -17.00
CA GLY A 163 4.93 3.33 -17.62
C GLY A 163 6.37 2.80 -17.58
N CYS A 164 7.35 3.63 -17.97
CA CYS A 164 8.68 3.15 -18.41
C CYS A 164 8.58 2.21 -19.65
N THR A 165 9.71 1.64 -20.08
CA THR A 165 9.75 0.65 -21.17
C THR A 165 9.36 -0.74 -20.66
N PRO A 166 8.26 -1.36 -21.15
CA PRO A 166 7.84 -2.68 -20.70
C PRO A 166 8.77 -3.81 -21.14
N ASN A 167 9.03 -4.76 -20.23
CA ASN A 167 9.73 -6.00 -20.59
C ASN A 167 8.80 -6.98 -21.32
N ILE A 168 8.63 -6.78 -22.63
CA ILE A 168 7.79 -7.61 -23.52
C ILE A 168 8.36 -9.01 -23.79
N THR A 169 9.51 -9.40 -23.24
CA THR A 169 10.07 -10.75 -23.46
C THR A 169 9.20 -11.86 -22.88
N ALA A 170 8.36 -11.54 -21.89
CA ALA A 170 7.38 -12.45 -21.29
C ALA A 170 6.18 -12.78 -22.20
N ILE A 171 6.00 -12.09 -23.33
CA ILE A 171 5.02 -12.44 -24.36
C ILE A 171 5.74 -13.39 -25.33
N ASP A 172 5.34 -14.66 -25.45
CA ASP A 172 6.08 -15.62 -26.28
C ASP A 172 5.91 -15.38 -27.80
N ASP A 173 4.71 -15.00 -28.24
CA ASP A 173 4.41 -14.83 -29.66
C ASP A 173 4.83 -13.47 -30.23
N VAL A 174 5.43 -13.47 -31.42
CA VAL A 174 5.98 -12.29 -32.08
C VAL A 174 4.89 -11.36 -32.64
N LEU A 175 3.73 -11.89 -33.04
CA LEU A 175 2.60 -11.09 -33.47
C LEU A 175 1.92 -10.43 -32.27
N ASP A 176 1.73 -11.16 -31.17
CA ASP A 176 1.15 -10.59 -29.96
C ASP A 176 2.08 -9.53 -29.30
N ARG A 177 3.42 -9.67 -29.37
CA ARG A 177 4.36 -8.59 -28.99
C ARG A 177 4.11 -7.31 -29.80
N ARG A 178 4.07 -7.41 -31.13
CA ARG A 178 3.83 -6.25 -32.01
C ARG A 178 2.45 -5.64 -31.81
N TYR A 179 1.46 -6.47 -31.54
CA TYR A 179 0.09 -6.06 -31.27
C TYR A 179 0.00 -5.31 -29.92
N PHE A 180 0.73 -5.77 -28.90
CA PHE A 180 0.90 -5.07 -27.62
C PHE A 180 1.63 -3.73 -27.77
N GLU A 181 2.78 -3.69 -28.45
CA GLU A 181 3.52 -2.44 -28.76
C GLU A 181 2.60 -1.41 -29.43
N HIS A 182 1.77 -1.87 -30.37
CA HIS A 182 0.82 -1.02 -31.08
C HIS A 182 -0.34 -0.56 -30.18
N ALA A 183 -0.85 -1.42 -29.31
CA ALA A 183 -1.89 -1.08 -28.34
C ALA A 183 -1.40 -0.02 -27.33
N VAL A 184 -0.14 -0.14 -26.84
CA VAL A 184 0.51 0.88 -25.99
C VAL A 184 0.67 2.20 -26.75
N LYS A 185 1.08 2.15 -28.02
CA LYS A 185 1.17 3.36 -28.86
C LYS A 185 -0.20 4.03 -29.03
N LEU A 186 -1.27 3.26 -29.26
CA LEU A 186 -2.64 3.79 -29.34
C LEU A 186 -3.07 4.42 -28.02
N GLU A 187 -2.78 3.79 -26.88
CA GLU A 187 -3.09 4.35 -25.54
C GLU A 187 -2.41 5.72 -25.36
N ARG A 188 -1.11 5.81 -25.64
CA ARG A 188 -0.34 7.07 -25.56
C ARG A 188 -0.92 8.15 -26.48
N GLN A 189 -1.26 7.80 -27.70
CA GLN A 189 -1.83 8.74 -28.69
C GLN A 189 -3.25 9.19 -28.34
N MET A 190 -4.08 8.31 -27.77
CA MET A 190 -5.47 8.64 -27.43
C MET A 190 -5.57 9.52 -26.17
N TYR A 191 -4.76 9.25 -25.14
CA TYR A 191 -4.91 9.91 -23.84
C TYR A 191 -3.85 10.99 -23.55
N GLY A 192 -2.64 10.90 -24.13
CA GLY A 192 -1.57 11.88 -23.90
C GLY A 192 -1.15 12.01 -22.43
N ASP A 193 -1.33 10.95 -21.64
CA ASP A 193 -1.05 10.89 -20.20
C ASP A 193 -0.09 9.74 -19.81
N LEU A 194 0.15 8.76 -20.67
CA LEU A 194 1.04 7.64 -20.42
C LEU A 194 2.47 7.94 -20.90
N LEU A 195 3.39 8.10 -19.94
CA LEU A 195 4.81 8.30 -20.18
C LEU A 195 5.52 6.94 -20.25
N THR A 196 6.22 6.68 -21.35
CA THR A 196 7.05 5.46 -21.53
C THR A 196 8.43 5.85 -22.06
N GLU A 197 8.56 6.16 -23.35
CA GLU A 197 9.80 6.63 -24.00
C GLU A 197 10.31 7.96 -23.41
N GLU A 198 9.43 8.75 -22.79
CA GLU A 198 9.78 9.98 -22.06
C GLU A 198 10.53 9.71 -20.75
N LEU A 199 10.51 8.47 -20.26
CA LEU A 199 11.17 8.03 -19.03
C LEU A 199 12.22 6.97 -19.37
N ASP A 200 13.50 7.31 -19.23
CA ASP A 200 14.63 6.40 -19.49
C ASP A 200 14.78 5.35 -18.38
N CYS A 201 13.87 4.38 -18.39
CA CYS A 201 13.75 3.31 -17.39
C CYS A 201 13.05 2.07 -17.97
N GLU A 202 13.23 0.94 -17.28
CA GLU A 202 12.53 -0.31 -17.54
C GLU A 202 11.37 -0.51 -16.54
N ASP A 203 10.26 -1.07 -17.01
CA ASP A 203 9.08 -1.37 -16.20
C ASP A 203 9.27 -2.70 -15.43
N TRP A 204 9.94 -2.62 -14.29
CA TRP A 204 10.20 -3.76 -13.42
C TRP A 204 10.11 -3.36 -11.95
N TYR A 205 9.57 -4.24 -11.09
CA TYR A 205 9.36 -3.92 -9.67
C TYR A 205 10.67 -3.51 -8.97
N GLN A 206 11.79 -4.19 -9.24
CA GLN A 206 13.08 -3.84 -8.64
C GLN A 206 13.67 -2.52 -9.17
N LEU A 207 13.01 -1.84 -10.12
CA LEU A 207 13.44 -0.57 -10.70
C LEU A 207 12.42 0.56 -10.44
N LEU A 208 11.47 0.40 -9.50
CA LEU A 208 10.50 1.44 -9.15
C LEU A 208 11.16 2.74 -8.68
N ALA A 209 12.26 2.67 -7.93
CA ALA A 209 13.05 3.84 -7.56
C ALA A 209 13.64 4.55 -8.80
N ASP A 210 14.04 3.80 -9.82
CA ASP A 210 14.57 4.36 -11.05
C ASP A 210 13.45 5.02 -11.89
N LYS A 211 12.26 4.41 -11.96
CA LYS A 211 11.02 5.03 -12.49
C LYS A 211 10.67 6.35 -11.80
N VAL A 212 10.87 6.45 -10.48
CA VAL A 212 10.61 7.68 -9.71
C VAL A 212 11.63 8.78 -10.02
N LYS A 213 12.93 8.48 -10.03
CA LYS A 213 13.96 9.52 -10.28
C LYS A 213 13.96 10.01 -11.73
N THR A 214 13.63 9.15 -12.72
CA THR A 214 13.46 9.59 -14.12
C THR A 214 12.22 10.45 -14.29
N PHE A 215 11.11 10.12 -13.61
CA PHE A 215 9.94 11.01 -13.60
C PHE A 215 10.23 12.36 -12.93
N PHE A 216 11.00 12.41 -11.85
CA PHE A 216 11.44 13.68 -11.27
C PHE A 216 12.36 14.48 -12.21
N HIS A 217 13.21 13.81 -13.00
CA HIS A 217 13.99 14.45 -14.06
C HIS A 217 13.08 15.06 -15.14
N PHE A 218 12.16 14.27 -15.70
CA PHE A 218 11.15 14.71 -16.68
C PHE A 218 10.34 15.90 -16.16
N ALA A 219 9.75 15.78 -14.96
CA ALA A 219 8.92 16.84 -14.38
C ALA A 219 9.69 18.15 -14.16
N ALA A 220 10.96 18.07 -13.75
CA ALA A 220 11.80 19.25 -13.52
C ALA A 220 12.30 19.91 -14.81
N ALA A 221 12.38 19.17 -15.92
CA ALA A 221 12.79 19.65 -17.24
C ALA A 221 11.60 20.21 -18.04
N GLU A 222 10.53 19.44 -18.19
CA GLU A 222 9.40 19.73 -19.08
C GLU A 222 8.31 20.59 -18.42
N ILE A 223 8.18 20.53 -17.09
CA ILE A 223 7.14 21.26 -16.32
C ILE A 223 7.76 22.03 -15.13
N PRO A 224 8.77 22.89 -15.37
CA PRO A 224 9.54 23.56 -14.31
C PRO A 224 8.74 24.58 -13.49
N SER A 225 7.58 25.00 -14.01
CA SER A 225 6.58 25.90 -13.42
C SER A 225 5.80 25.30 -12.25
N ALA A 226 5.63 23.97 -12.22
CA ALA A 226 4.89 23.32 -11.16
C ALA A 226 5.56 23.49 -9.81
N ARG A 227 4.73 23.60 -8.76
CA ARG A 227 5.18 23.81 -7.37
C ARG A 227 5.41 22.49 -6.64
N PHE A 228 4.61 21.47 -6.97
CA PHE A 228 4.61 20.17 -6.29
C PHE A 228 4.49 19.00 -7.28
N VAL A 229 5.07 17.87 -6.90
CA VAL A 229 4.90 16.57 -7.55
C VAL A 229 4.34 15.60 -6.52
N ILE A 230 3.17 15.04 -6.80
CA ILE A 230 2.57 13.92 -6.05
C ILE A 230 2.99 12.62 -6.75
N LEU A 231 3.36 11.61 -5.98
CA LEU A 231 3.54 10.24 -6.45
C LEU A 231 2.55 9.33 -5.75
N ALA A 232 1.99 8.39 -6.51
CA ALA A 232 0.97 7.46 -6.03
C ALA A 232 1.03 6.12 -6.79
N ASP A 233 0.47 5.07 -6.20
CA ASP A 233 0.23 3.79 -6.87
C ASP A 233 -1.03 3.80 -7.75
N ASP A 234 -1.15 2.83 -8.66
CA ASP A 234 -2.31 2.67 -9.54
C ASP A 234 -3.49 1.91 -8.92
N ASP A 235 -3.38 1.45 -7.67
CA ASP A 235 -4.44 0.74 -6.92
C ASP A 235 -5.09 1.60 -5.82
N ILE A 236 -4.88 2.93 -5.84
CA ILE A 236 -5.46 3.86 -4.87
C ILE A 236 -6.39 4.92 -5.48
N TYR A 237 -7.21 5.50 -4.60
CA TYR A 237 -8.12 6.60 -4.92
C TYR A 237 -7.62 7.91 -4.30
N LEU A 238 -7.39 8.93 -5.13
CA LEU A 238 -6.92 10.24 -4.66
C LEU A 238 -8.04 11.29 -4.65
N ARG A 239 -8.24 11.94 -3.49
CA ARG A 239 -9.01 13.19 -3.38
C ARG A 239 -8.17 14.38 -3.84
N LEU A 240 -7.92 14.45 -5.15
CA LEU A 240 -7.14 15.52 -5.78
C LEU A 240 -7.63 16.92 -5.40
N ASP A 241 -8.93 17.10 -5.19
CA ASP A 241 -9.52 18.36 -4.73
C ASP A 241 -9.08 18.76 -3.32
N HIS A 242 -8.86 17.82 -2.39
CA HIS A 242 -8.32 18.10 -1.07
C HIS A 242 -6.79 18.26 -1.10
N LEU A 243 -6.09 17.39 -1.82
CA LEU A 243 -4.64 17.39 -1.92
C LEU A 243 -4.11 18.69 -2.56
N SER A 244 -4.71 19.11 -3.69
CA SER A 244 -4.36 20.37 -4.35
C SER A 244 -4.60 21.59 -3.46
N ARG A 245 -5.77 21.68 -2.79
CA ARG A 245 -6.07 22.77 -1.84
C ARG A 245 -5.07 22.80 -0.66
N PHE A 246 -4.68 21.64 -0.13
CA PHE A 246 -3.68 21.58 0.93
C PHE A 246 -2.32 22.09 0.45
N LEU A 247 -1.86 21.67 -0.73
CA LEU A 247 -0.57 22.05 -1.30
C LEU A 247 -0.54 23.53 -1.74
N GLN A 248 -1.63 24.06 -2.29
CA GLN A 248 -1.77 25.48 -2.66
C GLN A 248 -1.56 26.42 -1.46
N ASN A 249 -2.02 26.00 -0.27
CA ASN A 249 -1.89 26.73 0.98
C ASN A 249 -0.51 26.62 1.65
N GLN A 250 0.36 25.71 1.19
CA GLN A 250 1.77 25.73 1.61
C GLN A 250 2.49 26.86 0.86
N ASP A 251 3.57 27.41 1.44
CA ASP A 251 4.46 28.26 0.67
C ASP A 251 5.33 27.40 -0.30
N SER A 252 6.19 28.03 -1.11
CA SER A 252 7.04 27.30 -2.07
C SER A 252 8.33 26.75 -1.44
N ARG A 253 8.33 26.45 -0.13
CA ARG A 253 9.46 25.80 0.54
C ARG A 253 9.70 24.37 0.07
N GLN A 254 10.87 23.90 0.47
CA GLN A 254 11.32 22.52 0.45
C GLN A 254 10.44 21.64 1.36
N TYR A 255 9.41 21.04 0.77
CA TYR A 255 8.44 20.16 1.43
C TYR A 255 8.50 18.73 0.93
N TYR A 256 8.33 17.78 1.84
CA TYR A 256 8.16 16.34 1.59
C TYR A 256 7.08 15.84 2.54
N PHE A 257 5.91 15.49 2.01
CA PHE A 257 4.70 15.15 2.77
C PHE A 257 4.24 13.73 2.50
N GLY A 258 3.68 13.09 3.52
CA GLY A 258 2.86 11.88 3.35
C GLY A 258 2.50 11.22 4.68
N GLU A 259 2.18 9.94 4.64
CA GLU A 259 1.88 9.11 5.81
C GLU A 259 3.15 8.48 6.40
N ILE A 260 3.53 8.83 7.63
CA ILE A 260 4.80 8.36 8.23
C ILE A 260 4.50 7.43 9.40
N TRP A 261 4.70 6.13 9.22
CA TRP A 261 4.40 5.11 10.24
C TRP A 261 5.24 5.29 11.51
N ARG A 262 6.51 5.64 11.39
CA ARG A 262 7.35 6.05 12.53
C ARG A 262 6.76 7.14 13.42
N VAL A 263 5.99 8.08 12.86
CA VAL A 263 5.33 9.14 13.62
C VAL A 263 3.96 8.70 14.14
N LEU A 264 3.20 7.97 13.33
CA LEU A 264 1.82 7.55 13.65
C LEU A 264 1.74 6.38 14.63
N LEU A 265 2.66 5.43 14.52
CA LEU A 265 2.67 4.14 15.24
C LEU A 265 3.85 4.01 16.21
N ASN A 266 4.79 4.97 16.21
CA ASN A 266 6.06 4.89 16.95
C ASN A 266 6.86 3.61 16.64
N GLN A 267 6.72 3.09 15.42
CA GLN A 267 7.35 1.86 14.93
C GLN A 267 8.54 2.22 14.04
N LYS A 268 9.68 1.56 14.22
CA LYS A 268 10.81 1.66 13.31
C LYS A 268 10.65 0.65 12.17
N GLU A 269 10.88 1.12 10.95
CA GLU A 269 10.85 0.34 9.73
C GLU A 269 12.26 -0.22 9.44
N HIS A 270 12.34 -1.54 9.23
CA HIS A 270 13.58 -2.30 9.05
C HIS A 270 13.66 -2.92 7.64
N PRO A 271 14.87 -3.10 7.06
CA PRO A 271 15.02 -3.74 5.76
C PRO A 271 14.71 -5.24 5.82
N ILE A 272 13.98 -5.73 4.82
CA ILE A 272 13.65 -7.17 4.72
C ILE A 272 14.83 -7.91 4.08
N CYS A 273 15.50 -8.74 4.88
CA CYS A 273 16.70 -9.48 4.46
C CYS A 273 16.42 -10.90 3.94
N ASP A 274 15.15 -11.25 3.64
CA ASP A 274 14.76 -12.53 3.04
C ASP A 274 14.70 -12.44 1.50
N PRO A 275 15.56 -13.14 0.74
CA PRO A 275 15.58 -13.09 -0.72
C PRO A 275 14.32 -13.61 -1.44
N SER A 276 13.39 -14.25 -0.72
CA SER A 276 12.13 -14.74 -1.28
C SER A 276 11.03 -13.66 -1.37
N LEU A 277 11.19 -12.54 -0.67
CA LEU A 277 10.23 -11.45 -0.63
C LEU A 277 10.56 -10.38 -1.69
N SER A 278 9.54 -9.80 -2.31
CA SER A 278 9.72 -8.85 -3.43
C SER A 278 10.49 -7.59 -3.01
N ASN A 279 10.29 -7.11 -1.79
CA ASN A 279 11.01 -5.98 -1.20
C ASN A 279 12.28 -6.40 -0.44
N TYR A 280 12.92 -7.49 -0.86
CA TYR A 280 14.23 -7.90 -0.37
C TYR A 280 15.28 -6.81 -0.59
N LEU A 281 16.08 -6.56 0.46
CA LEU A 281 17.23 -5.68 0.42
C LEU A 281 18.43 -6.38 1.09
N SER A 282 19.54 -6.50 0.36
CA SER A 282 20.75 -7.11 0.92
C SER A 282 21.47 -6.15 1.87
N THR A 283 22.15 -6.71 2.88
CA THR A 283 22.97 -5.90 3.81
C THR A 283 24.10 -5.15 3.11
N ASP A 284 24.61 -5.68 1.98
CA ASP A 284 25.60 -4.99 1.15
C ASP A 284 25.03 -3.76 0.43
N GLN A 285 23.73 -3.78 0.09
CA GLN A 285 23.02 -2.64 -0.51
C GLN A 285 22.56 -1.62 0.53
N TYR A 286 22.15 -2.08 1.71
CA TYR A 286 21.75 -1.23 2.83
C TYR A 286 22.23 -1.81 4.17
N PRO A 287 23.37 -1.32 4.70
CA PRO A 287 24.01 -1.90 5.89
C PRO A 287 23.44 -1.37 7.22
N LEU A 288 22.43 -0.49 7.20
CA LEU A 288 21.83 0.07 8.41
C LEU A 288 20.65 -0.81 8.86
N GLU A 289 20.52 -0.96 10.17
CA GLU A 289 19.46 -1.77 10.80
C GLU A 289 18.06 -1.20 10.60
N GLU A 290 17.94 0.12 10.39
CA GLU A 290 16.68 0.85 10.27
C GLU A 290 16.70 1.77 9.05
N TYR A 291 15.55 1.97 8.42
CA TYR A 291 15.38 3.07 7.47
C TYR A 291 15.42 4.43 8.17
N PRO A 292 15.70 5.56 7.47
CA PRO A 292 15.28 6.88 7.96
C PRO A 292 13.74 6.94 8.08
N PRO A 293 13.15 7.96 8.73
CA PRO A 293 11.72 8.22 8.57
C PRO A 293 11.42 8.53 7.09
N TYR A 294 10.39 7.90 6.52
CA TYR A 294 9.90 8.16 5.15
C TYR A 294 8.36 8.09 5.11
N PRO A 295 7.69 8.74 4.14
CA PRO A 295 6.25 8.56 3.92
C PRO A 295 6.00 7.27 3.13
N VAL A 296 5.12 6.40 3.63
CA VAL A 296 5.02 4.99 3.24
C VAL A 296 4.11 4.76 2.03
N GLY A 297 4.68 4.15 0.98
CA GLY A 297 4.06 3.40 -0.10
C GLY A 297 3.07 4.16 -1.00
N ALA A 298 1.84 4.30 -0.50
CA ALA A 298 0.66 4.55 -1.32
C ALA A 298 0.65 5.93 -1.99
N CYS A 299 1.00 6.98 -1.25
CA CYS A 299 0.97 8.36 -1.75
C CYS A 299 1.87 9.31 -0.95
N TYR A 300 2.66 10.12 -1.64
CA TYR A 300 3.43 11.19 -1.05
C TYR A 300 3.59 12.38 -2.01
N ALA A 301 3.98 13.54 -1.48
CA ALA A 301 4.24 14.73 -2.28
C ALA A 301 5.59 15.36 -1.95
N VAL A 302 6.29 15.83 -2.97
CA VAL A 302 7.51 16.63 -2.86
C VAL A 302 7.32 17.99 -3.52
N SER A 303 7.98 19.02 -2.99
CA SER A 303 8.11 20.29 -3.71
C SER A 303 8.98 20.13 -4.97
N MET A 304 8.75 20.96 -5.98
CA MET A 304 9.53 20.93 -7.23
C MET A 304 11.03 21.23 -7.00
N ALA A 305 11.41 21.87 -5.89
CA ALA A 305 12.80 22.02 -5.49
C ALA A 305 13.48 20.64 -5.25
N PHE A 306 12.76 19.68 -4.67
CA PHE A 306 13.26 18.32 -4.43
C PHE A 306 13.16 17.43 -5.65
N ALA A 307 12.06 17.51 -6.42
CA ALA A 307 11.99 16.83 -7.71
C ALA A 307 13.17 17.27 -8.61
N ARG A 308 13.48 18.57 -8.65
CA ARG A 308 14.66 19.10 -9.36
C ARG A 308 15.99 18.62 -8.78
N PHE A 309 16.15 18.59 -7.45
CA PHE A 309 17.36 18.05 -6.82
C PHE A 309 17.60 16.58 -7.18
N ILE A 310 16.59 15.72 -7.04
CA ILE A 310 16.67 14.31 -7.40
C ILE A 310 16.90 14.16 -8.91
N GLY A 311 16.10 14.85 -9.72
CA GLY A 311 16.17 14.82 -11.18
C GLY A 311 17.49 15.32 -11.76
N GLN A 312 18.20 16.23 -11.11
CA GLN A 312 19.55 16.67 -11.53
C GLN A 312 20.66 15.69 -11.13
N ASN A 313 20.44 14.88 -10.10
CA ASN A 313 21.42 13.94 -9.56
C ASN A 313 21.06 12.45 -9.82
N HIS A 314 20.02 12.17 -10.61
CA HIS A 314 19.45 10.84 -10.80
C HIS A 314 20.46 9.76 -11.24
N TRP A 315 21.52 10.16 -11.94
CA TRP A 315 22.60 9.30 -12.44
C TRP A 315 23.59 8.85 -11.35
N CYS A 316 23.71 9.57 -10.24
CA CYS A 316 24.60 9.21 -9.11
C CYS A 316 23.85 8.77 -7.85
N LEU A 317 22.56 9.09 -7.73
CA LEU A 317 21.70 8.64 -6.65
C LEU A 317 21.46 7.13 -6.73
N ARG A 318 21.84 6.41 -5.65
CA ARG A 318 21.68 4.96 -5.50
C ARG A 318 20.28 4.62 -4.99
N SER A 319 19.66 3.63 -5.62
CA SER A 319 18.29 3.19 -5.36
C SER A 319 18.24 1.98 -4.41
N LEU A 320 17.16 1.85 -3.64
CA LEU A 320 16.81 0.65 -2.87
C LEU A 320 15.84 -0.26 -3.64
N ASN A 321 16.16 -0.54 -4.89
CA ASN A 321 15.38 -1.35 -5.82
C ASN A 321 13.88 -0.95 -5.89
N GLY A 322 12.98 -1.85 -5.49
CA GLY A 322 11.52 -1.64 -5.45
C GLY A 322 10.98 -0.88 -4.23
N ILE A 323 11.85 -0.21 -3.45
CA ILE A 323 11.49 0.57 -2.26
C ILE A 323 11.76 2.04 -2.55
N GLU A 324 10.95 2.64 -3.42
CA GLU A 324 11.16 3.99 -3.97
C GLU A 324 10.87 5.12 -2.97
N ASP A 325 10.03 4.86 -1.99
CA ASP A 325 9.67 5.77 -0.91
C ASP A 325 10.83 5.97 0.08
N ALA A 326 11.42 4.89 0.58
CA ALA A 326 12.63 4.92 1.39
C ALA A 326 13.84 5.42 0.58
N SER A 327 13.93 5.08 -0.72
CA SER A 327 14.95 5.64 -1.63
C SER A 327 14.85 7.17 -1.71
N THR A 328 13.64 7.70 -1.89
CA THR A 328 13.39 9.15 -1.94
C THR A 328 13.81 9.84 -0.64
N ALA A 329 13.51 9.24 0.52
CA ALA A 329 13.94 9.76 1.80
C ALA A 329 15.47 9.75 1.97
N LEU A 330 16.17 8.73 1.49
CA LEU A 330 17.64 8.68 1.51
C LEU A 330 18.28 9.74 0.60
N TRP A 331 17.72 9.99 -0.58
CA TRP A 331 18.21 11.04 -1.47
C TRP A 331 18.04 12.44 -0.86
N LEU A 332 16.89 12.69 -0.22
CA LEU A 332 16.60 13.96 0.47
C LEU A 332 17.26 14.07 1.86
N PHE A 333 17.79 12.98 2.41
CA PHE A 333 18.58 13.01 3.64
C PHE A 333 19.84 13.90 3.47
N ALA A 334 20.42 13.90 2.26
CA ALA A 334 21.55 14.77 1.91
C ALA A 334 21.20 16.28 1.95
N THR A 335 19.92 16.65 1.80
CA THR A 335 19.45 18.04 1.92
C THR A 335 19.04 18.42 3.35
N GLN A 336 19.39 17.59 4.36
CA GLN A 336 19.01 17.75 5.76
C GLN A 336 17.49 17.95 5.96
N THR A 337 16.69 17.42 5.05
CA THR A 337 15.24 17.53 5.08
C THR A 337 14.64 16.27 5.67
N HIS A 338 13.65 16.44 6.53
CA HIS A 338 12.85 15.34 7.05
C HIS A 338 11.43 15.37 6.47
N PRO A 339 10.84 14.21 6.17
CA PRO A 339 9.44 14.15 5.76
C PRO A 339 8.53 14.64 6.88
N GLN A 340 7.41 15.26 6.48
CA GLN A 340 6.42 15.85 7.36
C GLN A 340 5.12 15.06 7.25
N LEU A 341 4.59 14.63 8.40
CA LEU A 341 3.30 13.95 8.46
C LEU A 341 2.21 14.94 8.05
N ALA A 342 1.43 14.60 7.03
CA ALA A 342 0.30 15.39 6.58
C ALA A 342 -0.97 14.55 6.59
N GLN A 343 -1.95 14.90 7.45
CA GLN A 343 -3.18 14.11 7.62
C GLN A 343 -4.01 13.97 6.33
N THR A 344 -3.87 14.89 5.36
CA THR A 344 -4.55 14.74 4.06
C THR A 344 -3.97 13.61 3.18
N PHE A 345 -2.81 13.06 3.53
CA PHE A 345 -2.17 11.93 2.85
C PHE A 345 -2.33 10.60 3.62
N THR A 346 -2.92 10.59 4.82
CA THR A 346 -3.10 9.33 5.57
C THR A 346 -4.15 8.45 4.92
N THR A 347 -3.75 7.25 4.55
CA THR A 347 -4.58 6.17 4.01
C THR A 347 -5.67 5.80 5.01
N LEU A 348 -6.90 5.61 4.50
CA LEU A 348 -8.05 5.20 5.33
C LEU A 348 -7.84 3.86 6.07
N ARG A 349 -6.86 3.05 5.65
CA ARG A 349 -6.38 1.85 6.36
C ARG A 349 -5.91 2.15 7.80
N ILE A 350 -5.37 3.33 8.09
CA ILE A 350 -4.98 3.70 9.47
C ILE A 350 -6.16 4.21 10.33
N GLY A 351 -7.15 4.84 9.72
CA GLY A 351 -8.34 5.33 10.43
C GLY A 351 -9.15 4.22 11.11
N THR A 352 -9.14 3.01 10.57
CA THR A 352 -9.76 1.82 11.17
C THR A 352 -8.79 0.99 12.02
N THR A 353 -7.49 0.99 11.72
CA THR A 353 -6.54 0.21 12.53
C THR A 353 -6.20 0.86 13.86
N LEU A 354 -6.23 2.19 14.02
CA LEU A 354 -5.97 2.81 15.33
C LEU A 354 -6.99 2.39 16.41
N SER A 355 -8.28 2.26 16.07
CA SER A 355 -9.30 1.74 17.00
C SER A 355 -9.14 0.23 17.23
N VAL A 356 -8.86 -0.55 16.18
CA VAL A 356 -8.64 -2.00 16.28
C VAL A 356 -7.37 -2.34 17.07
N TRP A 357 -6.27 -1.60 16.91
CA TRP A 357 -5.02 -1.79 17.64
C TRP A 357 -5.08 -1.31 19.08
N LEU A 358 -5.81 -0.24 19.40
CA LEU A 358 -6.12 0.12 20.79
C LEU A 358 -6.89 -1.02 21.47
N ASN A 359 -7.91 -1.57 20.80
CA ASN A 359 -8.66 -2.71 21.31
C ASN A 359 -7.79 -3.99 21.41
N PHE A 360 -6.91 -4.24 20.44
CA PHE A 360 -6.01 -5.40 20.42
C PHE A 360 -4.92 -5.32 21.49
N LEU A 361 -4.27 -4.16 21.67
CA LEU A 361 -3.29 -3.95 22.74
C LEU A 361 -3.94 -4.05 24.11
N LEU A 362 -5.16 -3.50 24.30
CA LEU A 362 -5.92 -3.69 25.53
C LEU A 362 -6.25 -5.17 25.77
N LEU A 363 -6.68 -5.92 24.74
CA LEU A 363 -6.94 -7.36 24.82
C LEU A 363 -5.68 -8.17 25.15
N VAL A 364 -4.55 -7.91 24.48
CA VAL A 364 -3.29 -8.65 24.68
C VAL A 364 -2.67 -8.33 26.04
N PHE A 365 -2.68 -7.07 26.49
CA PHE A 365 -2.12 -6.67 27.78
C PHE A 365 -2.98 -7.20 28.96
N ASP A 366 -4.31 -7.20 28.81
CA ASP A 366 -5.24 -7.78 29.79
C ASP A 366 -5.17 -9.33 29.78
N LEU A 367 -4.98 -9.97 28.62
CA LEU A 367 -4.74 -11.41 28.52
C LEU A 367 -3.41 -11.81 29.18
N TYR A 368 -2.32 -11.07 28.93
CA TYR A 368 -0.99 -11.36 29.49
C TYR A 368 -0.98 -11.22 31.02
N THR A 369 -1.59 -10.15 31.55
CA THR A 369 -1.71 -9.93 33.01
C THR A 369 -2.66 -10.95 33.67
N LYS A 370 -3.74 -11.37 33.01
CA LYS A 370 -4.63 -12.43 33.51
C LYS A 370 -3.98 -13.82 33.46
N ILE A 371 -3.22 -14.15 32.43
CA ILE A 371 -2.44 -15.41 32.37
C ILE A 371 -1.42 -15.45 33.51
N PHE A 372 -0.65 -14.37 33.74
CA PHE A 372 0.26 -14.30 34.87
C PHE A 372 -0.47 -14.40 36.23
N SER A 373 -1.66 -13.81 36.34
CA SER A 373 -2.49 -13.91 37.56
C SER A 373 -3.00 -15.33 37.80
N VAL A 374 -3.45 -16.03 36.76
CA VAL A 374 -3.90 -17.44 36.85
C VAL A 374 -2.72 -18.36 37.13
N VAL A 375 -1.56 -18.16 36.50
CA VAL A 375 -0.33 -18.90 36.81
C VAL A 375 0.13 -18.64 38.25
N ALA A 376 0.05 -17.41 38.75
CA ALA A 376 0.39 -17.08 40.14
C ALA A 376 -0.61 -17.71 41.14
N ILE A 377 -1.91 -17.70 40.84
CA ILE A 377 -2.94 -18.35 41.67
C ILE A 377 -2.77 -19.87 41.66
N SER A 378 -2.58 -20.48 40.48
CA SER A 378 -2.30 -21.91 40.34
C SER A 378 -0.99 -22.32 41.00
N ALA A 379 0.07 -21.49 40.93
CA ALA A 379 1.31 -21.72 41.67
C ALA A 379 1.09 -21.60 43.19
N THR A 380 0.26 -20.68 43.66
CA THR A 380 -0.09 -20.55 45.09
C THR A 380 -0.89 -21.76 45.59
N VAL A 381 -1.80 -22.29 44.76
CA VAL A 381 -2.53 -23.54 45.05
C VAL A 381 -1.60 -24.75 45.03
N LEU A 382 -0.74 -24.90 44.00
CA LEU A 382 0.27 -25.96 43.94
C LEU A 382 1.23 -25.91 45.13
N ILE A 383 1.71 -24.72 45.54
CA ILE A 383 2.56 -24.57 46.73
C ILE A 383 1.82 -25.06 47.99
N ARG A 384 0.51 -24.79 48.09
CA ARG A 384 -0.32 -25.22 49.23
C ARG A 384 -0.50 -26.74 49.30
N ASP A 385 -0.57 -27.42 48.15
CA ASP A 385 -0.67 -28.88 48.08
C ASP A 385 0.70 -29.59 48.16
N VAL A 386 1.77 -28.99 47.59
CA VAL A 386 3.15 -29.51 47.67
C VAL A 386 3.69 -29.46 49.11
N ILE A 387 3.25 -28.50 49.94
CA ILE A 387 3.60 -28.44 51.38
C ILE A 387 3.07 -29.65 52.17
N ARG A 388 2.09 -30.42 51.64
CA ARG A 388 1.54 -31.62 52.32
C ARG A 388 2.21 -32.94 51.94
N THR A 389 3.24 -32.94 51.10
CA THR A 389 3.87 -34.17 50.59
C THR A 389 5.39 -34.13 50.78
N PRO A 390 6.04 -35.16 51.37
CA PRO A 390 7.48 -35.10 51.64
C PRO A 390 8.32 -35.06 50.36
N LEU A 391 9.10 -33.99 50.20
CA LEU A 391 9.89 -33.68 49.00
C LEU A 391 10.94 -34.74 48.69
N ARG A 392 10.84 -35.37 47.50
CA ARG A 392 12.01 -35.96 46.81
C ARG A 392 12.49 -34.98 45.73
N LYS A 393 13.78 -34.61 45.80
CA LYS A 393 14.42 -33.65 44.90
C LYS A 393 14.38 -34.12 43.44
N VAL A 394 13.92 -33.25 42.54
CA VAL A 394 14.29 -33.28 41.12
C VAL A 394 14.72 -31.87 40.71
N LYS A 395 15.90 -31.75 40.09
CA LYS A 395 16.37 -30.55 39.39
C LYS A 395 16.04 -30.70 37.91
N SER A 396 15.52 -29.68 37.27
CA SER A 396 15.80 -29.41 35.85
C SER A 396 15.67 -27.91 35.55
N SER A 397 16.68 -27.38 34.87
CA SER A 397 16.68 -26.05 34.26
C SER A 397 15.98 -26.11 32.89
N TYR A 398 15.30 -25.04 32.50
CA TYR A 398 15.03 -24.76 31.09
C TYR A 398 15.42 -23.33 30.75
N ASP A 399 15.94 -23.20 29.53
CA ASP A 399 16.67 -22.05 28.99
C ASP A 399 15.82 -21.42 27.88
N TYR A 400 15.66 -20.09 27.89
CA TYR A 400 14.78 -19.39 26.97
C TYR A 400 15.55 -19.00 25.69
N LYS A 401 15.26 -19.69 24.57
CA LYS A 401 15.71 -19.28 23.24
C LYS A 401 14.63 -18.53 22.45
N THR A 402 15.10 -17.51 21.74
CA THR A 402 14.38 -16.49 21.00
C THR A 402 13.39 -17.05 19.97
N ILE A 403 12.21 -16.42 19.86
CA ILE A 403 11.17 -16.72 18.86
C ILE A 403 11.34 -15.77 17.67
N LYS A 404 11.21 -16.30 16.44
CA LYS A 404 11.30 -15.52 15.18
C LYS A 404 10.00 -14.79 14.83
N GLU A 405 10.14 -13.67 14.12
CA GLU A 405 9.08 -12.73 13.73
C GLU A 405 8.37 -13.13 12.41
N GLU A 406 7.67 -14.27 12.38
CA GLU A 406 6.89 -14.71 11.19
C GLU A 406 5.36 -14.66 11.39
N ASN A 407 4.86 -14.08 12.49
CA ASN A 407 3.47 -14.26 12.93
C ASN A 407 2.65 -12.94 12.93
N VAL A 408 2.29 -12.44 11.74
CA VAL A 408 1.26 -11.39 11.59
C VAL A 408 -0.13 -12.03 11.58
N LEU A 409 -1.03 -11.54 12.45
CA LEU A 409 -2.40 -12.06 12.60
C LEU A 409 -3.39 -11.22 11.77
N TYR A 410 -4.17 -11.88 10.92
CA TYR A 410 -5.20 -11.24 10.09
C TYR A 410 -6.59 -11.54 10.64
N MET A 411 -7.42 -10.49 10.76
CA MET A 411 -8.78 -10.56 11.30
C MET A 411 -9.82 -10.26 10.22
N SER A 412 -10.85 -11.10 10.14
CA SER A 412 -12.09 -10.84 9.40
C SER A 412 -13.21 -10.55 10.38
N GLU A 413 -13.84 -9.38 10.31
CA GLU A 413 -15.14 -9.13 10.95
C GLU A 413 -16.27 -9.78 10.13
N HIS A 414 -17.29 -10.27 10.82
CA HIS A 414 -18.57 -10.65 10.21
C HIS A 414 -19.65 -9.74 10.79
N MET A 415 -20.35 -8.99 9.92
CA MET A 415 -21.56 -8.23 10.25
C MET A 415 -22.82 -9.09 10.04
#